data_AF-A0AAW0HUF7-F1
#
_entry.id   AF-A0AAW0HUF7-F1
#
_cell.length_a   1.000
_cell.length_b   1.000
_cell.length_c   1.000
_cell.angle_alpha   90.00
_cell.angle_beta   90.00
_cell.angle_gamma   90.00
#
_symmetry.space_group_name_H-M   'P 1'
#
loop_
_entity.id
_entity.type
_entity.pdbx_description
1 polymer ?
#
loop_
_entity_poly.entity_id
_entity_poly.type
_entity_poly.pdbx_seq_one_letter_code
_entity_poly.pdbx_strand_id
1 'polypeptide(L)' 'MKVFINRERASNVLTRIRRANSLFEEVKKGNLERECMEEVCSYEEAREVFEDTQKTKTGVFKCPVET' A
#
# COMPACT_ATOMS: atom_id res chain seq x y z
N MET A 1 19.46 -24.33 -26.42
CA MET A 1 19.67 -23.67 -25.11
C MET A 1 18.42 -22.87 -24.77
N LYS A 2 17.77 -23.08 -23.63
CA LYS A 2 16.53 -22.38 -23.25
C LYS A 2 16.87 -21.31 -22.22
N VAL A 3 16.74 -20.04 -22.60
CA VAL A 3 17.15 -18.88 -21.78
C VAL A 3 16.10 -18.50 -20.73
N PHE A 4 14.82 -18.88 -20.95
CA PHE A 4 13.71 -18.55 -20.05
C PHE A 4 13.09 -19.80 -19.41
N ILE A 5 12.78 -19.70 -18.12
CA ILE A 5 12.00 -20.67 -17.35
C ILE A 5 10.49 -20.49 -17.60
N ASN A 6 9.65 -21.50 -17.30
CA ASN A 6 8.20 -21.37 -17.52
C ASN A 6 7.59 -20.32 -16.57
N ARG A 7 6.44 -19.75 -16.97
CA ARG A 7 5.78 -18.65 -16.25
C ARG A 7 5.51 -18.97 -14.78
N GLU A 8 5.00 -20.16 -14.47
CA GLU A 8 4.75 -20.57 -13.09
C GLU A 8 6.03 -20.58 -12.24
N ARG A 9 7.14 -21.14 -12.76
CA ARG A 9 8.42 -21.08 -12.03
C ARG A 9 8.94 -19.66 -11.92
N ALA A 10 8.85 -18.86 -12.98
CA ALA A 10 9.28 -17.46 -12.98
C ALA A 10 8.57 -16.64 -11.90
N SER A 11 7.26 -16.83 -11.72
CA SER A 11 6.47 -16.14 -10.68
C SER A 11 6.86 -16.52 -9.26
N ASN A 12 7.48 -17.67 -9.04
CA ASN A 12 7.94 -18.12 -7.72
C ASN A 12 9.37 -17.68 -7.38
N VAL A 13 10.12 -17.12 -8.34
CA VAL A 13 11.50 -16.64 -8.09
C VAL A 13 11.50 -15.31 -7.33
N LEU A 14 10.49 -14.48 -7.53
CA LEU A 14 10.36 -13.17 -6.90
C LEU A 14 9.21 -13.17 -5.88
N THR A 15 9.47 -13.70 -4.68
CA THR A 15 8.55 -13.53 -3.55
C THR A 15 8.60 -12.08 -3.07
N ARG A 16 7.61 -11.28 -3.47
CA ARG A 16 7.42 -9.93 -2.93
C ARG A 16 6.68 -10.03 -1.60
N ILE A 17 7.29 -9.50 -0.54
CA ILE A 17 6.61 -9.31 0.75
C ILE A 17 5.61 -8.16 0.57
N ARG A 18 4.37 -8.32 1.05
CA ARG A 18 3.42 -7.21 1.13
C ARG A 18 3.97 -6.15 2.08
N ARG A 19 3.93 -4.89 1.65
CA ARG A 19 4.41 -3.77 2.45
C ARG A 19 3.32 -3.28 3.42
N ALA A 20 2.09 -3.14 2.93
CA ALA A 20 0.91 -2.79 3.73
C ALA A 20 0.24 -3.98 4.43
N ASN A 21 -0.61 -3.64 5.41
CA ASN A 21 -1.49 -4.55 6.13
C ASN A 21 -0.73 -5.69 6.84
N SER A 22 0.42 -5.37 7.42
CA SER A 22 1.22 -6.31 8.19
C SER A 22 0.68 -6.50 9.62
N LEU A 23 1.04 -7.60 10.28
CA LEU A 23 0.61 -7.84 11.67
C LEU A 23 1.13 -6.72 12.58
N PHE A 24 0.22 -6.08 13.32
CA PHE A 24 0.50 -4.96 14.23
C PHE A 24 0.93 -3.65 13.57
N GLU A 25 0.70 -3.47 12.26
CA GLU A 25 0.89 -2.20 11.53
C GLU A 25 0.27 -1.01 12.28
N GLU A 26 -1.00 -1.16 12.66
CA GLU A 26 -1.89 -0.19 13.32
C GLU A 26 -1.37 0.34 14.68
N VAL A 27 -0.35 -0.31 15.26
CA VAL A 27 0.29 0.19 16.50
C VAL A 27 1.20 1.39 16.18
N LYS A 28 1.67 1.51 14.93
CA LYS A 28 2.45 2.66 14.46
C LYS A 28 1.49 3.82 14.24
N LYS A 29 1.98 5.05 14.44
CA LYS A 29 1.23 6.26 14.06
C LYS A 29 1.08 6.32 12.53
N GLY A 30 -0.11 6.68 12.05
CA GLY A 30 -0.42 6.89 10.63
C GLY A 30 0.58 7.81 9.93
N ASN A 31 0.98 7.46 8.71
CA ASN A 31 1.98 8.19 7.94
C ASN A 31 1.66 8.18 6.44
N LEU A 32 1.42 9.37 5.86
CA LEU A 32 1.03 9.55 4.46
C LEU A 32 2.01 8.92 3.46
N GLU A 33 3.31 9.12 3.69
CA GLU A 33 4.35 8.64 2.77
C GLU A 33 4.40 7.12 2.82
N ARG A 34 4.47 6.53 4.02
CA ARG A 34 4.53 5.08 4.22
C ARG A 34 3.27 4.37 3.71
N GLU A 35 2.11 4.74 4.21
CA GLU A 35 0.86 3.98 3.99
C GLU A 35 0.26 4.21 2.60
N CYS A 36 0.40 5.42 2.05
CA CYS A 36 -0.34 5.79 0.85
C CYS A 36 0.52 6.23 -0.34
N MET A 37 1.82 6.56 -0.16
CA MET A 37 2.71 6.86 -1.29
C MET A 37 3.62 5.66 -1.62
N GLU A 38 4.17 5.02 -0.60
CA GLU A 38 5.02 3.82 -0.73
C GLU A 38 4.20 2.53 -0.77
N GLU A 39 3.03 2.56 -0.13
CA GLU A 39 2.07 1.49 -0.01
C GLU A 39 0.72 1.87 -0.64
N VAL A 40 -0.15 0.87 -0.78
CA VAL A 40 -1.54 1.10 -1.17
C VAL A 40 -2.37 1.05 0.11
N CYS A 41 -3.10 2.12 0.40
CA CYS A 41 -3.87 2.25 1.63
C CYS A 41 -5.38 2.18 1.40
N SER A 42 -6.08 1.78 2.44
CA SER A 42 -7.53 1.88 2.57
C SER A 42 -7.97 3.32 2.85
N TYR A 43 -9.27 3.57 2.68
CA TYR A 43 -9.86 4.85 3.03
C TYR A 43 -9.68 5.21 4.52
N GLU A 44 -9.67 4.23 5.41
CA GLU A 44 -9.57 4.48 6.85
C GLU A 44 -8.14 4.89 7.24
N GLU A 45 -7.11 4.23 6.72
CA GLU A 45 -5.72 4.64 6.89
C GLU A 45 -5.49 6.07 6.35
N ALA A 46 -6.04 6.38 5.17
CA ALA A 46 -6.00 7.75 4.65
C ALA A 46 -6.70 8.75 5.58
N ARG A 47 -7.84 8.38 6.20
CA ARG A 47 -8.55 9.22 7.16
C ARG A 47 -7.76 9.45 8.44
N GLU A 48 -7.03 8.44 8.91
CA GLU A 48 -6.18 8.54 10.10
C GLU A 48 -5.03 9.52 9.90
N VAL A 49 -4.43 9.54 8.71
CA VAL A 49 -3.36 10.48 8.36
C VAL A 49 -3.84 11.94 8.36
N PHE A 50 -5.05 12.21 7.85
CA PHE A 50 -5.57 13.58 7.74
C PHE A 50 -6.39 14.03 8.95
N GLU A 51 -6.80 13.09 9.83
CA GLU A 51 -7.73 13.28 10.95
C GLU A 51 -9.04 13.99 10.54
N ASP A 52 -9.38 14.00 9.25
CA ASP A 52 -10.44 14.84 8.68
C ASP A 52 -11.07 14.15 7.46
N THR A 53 -12.39 14.00 7.50
CA THR A 53 -13.17 13.32 6.45
C THR A 53 -13.24 14.13 5.15
N GLN A 54 -13.33 15.46 5.23
CA GLN A 54 -13.39 16.33 4.06
C GLN A 54 -12.03 16.40 3.38
N LYS A 55 -10.94 16.53 4.14
CA LYS A 55 -9.58 16.51 3.56
C LYS A 55 -9.26 15.18 2.88
N THR A 56 -9.71 14.06 3.46
CA THR A 56 -9.54 12.73 2.86
C THR A 56 -10.32 12.60 1.55
N LYS A 57 -11.57 13.08 1.49
CA LYS A 57 -12.43 13.01 0.29
C LYS A 57 -12.06 14.02 -0.81
N THR A 58 -11.61 15.20 -0.43
CA THR A 58 -11.39 16.35 -1.33
C THR A 58 -9.91 16.53 -1.68
N GLY A 59 -9.07 15.56 -1.32
CA GLY A 59 -7.61 15.65 -1.16
C GLY A 59 -6.86 16.55 -2.14
N VAL A 60 -6.23 17.59 -1.57
CA VAL A 60 -5.13 18.38 -2.16
C VAL A 60 -3.90 17.50 -2.45
N PHE A 61 -3.79 16.34 -1.77
CA PHE A 61 -2.86 15.26 -2.08
C PHE A 61 -3.66 14.10 -2.68
N LYS A 62 -3.29 13.67 -3.90
CA LYS A 62 -3.80 12.43 -4.51
C LYS A 62 -3.26 11.23 -3.73
N CYS A 63 -3.94 10.90 -2.65
CA CYS A 63 -3.76 9.65 -1.94
C CYS A 63 -4.39 8.53 -2.81
N PRO A 64 -3.61 7.58 -3.36
CA PRO A 64 -4.13 6.46 -4.15
C PRO A 64 -4.74 5.41 -3.23
N VAL A 65 -5.93 5.69 -2.73
CA VAL A 65 -6.72 4.74 -1.93
C VAL A 65 -7.17 3.55 -2.79
N GLU A 66 -7.16 2.35 -2.20
CA GLU A 66 -7.87 1.19 -2.75
C GLU A 66 -9.36 1.53 -2.84
N THR A 67 -9.89 1.55 -4.06
CA THR A 67 -11.34 1.71 -4.33
C THR A 67 -12.13 0.48 -3.91
#